data_AF-A0A2V1GZD7-F1
#
_entry.id   AF-A0A2V1GZD7-F1
#
_cell.length_a   1.000
_cell.length_b   1.000
_cell.length_c   1.000
_cell.angle_alpha   90.00
_cell.angle_beta   90.00
_cell.angle_gamma   90.00
#
_symmetry.space_group_name_H-M   'P 1'
#
loop_
_entity.id
_entity.type
_entity.pdbx_description
1 polymer ?
#
loop_
_entity_poly.entity_id
_entity_poly.type
_entity_poly.pdbx_seq_one_letter_code
_entity_poly.pdbx_strand_id
1 'polypeptide(L)'
;MAPLFCHYFDRIDRLTRAFSIDVAAYAVMSNHYHLVLYVDVARADKWSARQVLLQYTKVFDAEPLVKKYLSSQKRRLLSEAEIHYVEAKAEEYRKRLYSISWFMKSINEPLARLANAEDHCKGRFWEGRFKAQALLDEQALLTCMAYVDLNPLRAGIAKTPETSDYTSI
;
A
#
# COMPACT_ATOMS: atom_id res chain seq x y z
N MET A 1 -20.23 -6.32 10.34
CA MET A 1 -19.07 -5.68 11.03
C MET A 1 -17.75 -6.44 10.88
N ALA A 2 -17.74 -7.78 10.76
CA ALA A 2 -16.53 -8.56 10.44
C ALA A 2 -15.99 -8.50 8.98
N PRO A 3 -16.78 -8.24 7.91
CA PRO A 3 -16.28 -8.37 6.52
C PRO A 3 -15.18 -7.37 6.15
N LEU A 4 -15.34 -6.12 6.56
CA LEU A 4 -14.43 -5.03 6.19
C LEU A 4 -13.01 -5.20 6.73
N PHE A 5 -12.84 -5.73 7.94
CA PHE A 5 -11.53 -5.87 8.57
C PHE A 5 -10.60 -6.86 7.84
N CYS A 6 -11.13 -8.02 7.41
CA CYS A 6 -10.35 -8.95 6.58
C CYS A 6 -9.91 -8.30 5.27
N HIS A 7 -10.77 -7.48 4.65
CA HIS A 7 -10.43 -6.75 3.44
C HIS A 7 -9.32 -5.71 3.65
N TYR A 8 -9.16 -5.14 4.85
CA TYR A 8 -8.00 -4.27 5.15
C TYR A 8 -6.70 -5.04 5.09
N PHE A 9 -6.62 -6.15 5.82
CA PHE A 9 -5.40 -6.92 5.93
C PHE A 9 -4.97 -7.48 4.58
N ASP A 10 -5.89 -8.11 3.84
CA ASP A 10 -5.62 -8.64 2.50
C ASP A 10 -5.14 -7.54 1.55
N ARG A 11 -5.71 -6.34 1.67
CA ARG A 11 -5.30 -5.21 0.85
C ARG A 11 -3.89 -4.75 1.21
N ILE A 12 -3.57 -4.63 2.49
CA ILE A 12 -2.25 -4.20 2.96
C ILE A 12 -1.18 -5.23 2.54
N ASP A 13 -1.39 -6.54 2.76
CA ASP A 13 -0.46 -7.60 2.34
C ASP A 13 -0.22 -7.56 0.82
N ARG A 14 -1.28 -7.40 0.02
CA ARG A 14 -1.12 -7.26 -1.43
C ARG A 14 -0.26 -6.06 -1.81
N LEU A 15 -0.41 -4.94 -1.09
CA LEU A 15 0.35 -3.73 -1.37
C LEU A 15 1.80 -3.82 -0.91
N THR A 16 2.10 -4.43 0.25
CA THR A 16 3.50 -4.62 0.70
C THR A 16 4.28 -5.54 -0.23
N ARG A 17 3.62 -6.51 -0.89
CA ARG A 17 4.25 -7.35 -1.92
C ARG A 17 4.55 -6.63 -3.22
N ALA A 18 3.96 -5.45 -3.46
CA ALA A 18 4.07 -4.72 -4.71
C ALA A 18 4.88 -3.43 -4.56
N PHE A 19 4.64 -2.67 -3.50
CA PHE A 19 5.32 -1.42 -3.20
C PHE A 19 6.69 -1.69 -2.58
N SER A 20 7.59 -0.72 -2.70
CA SER A 20 8.82 -0.69 -1.92
C SER A 20 8.54 -0.04 -0.56
N ILE A 21 7.51 -0.51 0.13
CA ILE A 21 7.07 0.00 1.43
C ILE A 21 6.72 -1.21 2.30
N ASP A 22 7.35 -1.29 3.46
CA ASP A 22 7.05 -2.30 4.47
C ASP A 22 6.17 -1.70 5.55
N VAL A 23 5.29 -2.52 6.14
CA VAL A 23 4.45 -2.12 7.27
C VAL A 23 5.08 -2.71 8.52
N ALA A 24 5.62 -1.84 9.37
CA ALA A 24 6.27 -2.23 10.61
C ALA A 24 5.26 -2.44 11.74
N ALA A 25 4.19 -1.64 11.76
CA ALA A 25 3.09 -1.81 12.69
C ALA A 25 1.76 -1.29 12.13
N TYR A 26 0.63 -1.81 12.60
CA TYR A 26 -0.70 -1.33 12.26
C TYR A 26 -1.71 -1.47 13.41
N ALA A 27 -2.72 -0.62 13.39
CA ALA A 27 -3.90 -0.77 14.23
C ALA A 27 -5.14 -0.34 13.46
N VAL A 28 -6.12 -1.24 13.34
CA VAL A 28 -7.40 -0.96 12.71
C VAL A 28 -8.46 -0.84 13.79
N MET A 29 -9.22 0.25 13.75
CA MET A 29 -10.32 0.51 14.68
C MET A 29 -11.61 0.78 13.89
N SER A 30 -12.73 0.89 14.59
CA SER A 30 -14.05 1.04 13.96
C SER A 30 -14.22 2.33 13.15
N ASN A 31 -13.43 3.38 13.43
CA ASN A 31 -13.55 4.69 12.78
C ASN A 31 -12.26 5.20 12.10
N HIS A 32 -11.10 4.60 12.36
CA HIS A 32 -9.84 4.95 11.69
C HIS A 32 -8.80 3.84 11.86
N TYR A 33 -7.67 3.97 11.16
CA TYR A 33 -6.53 3.07 11.28
C TYR A 33 -5.21 3.85 11.34
N HIS A 34 -4.20 3.23 11.94
CA HIS A 34 -2.83 3.73 12.05
C HIS A 34 -1.87 2.76 11.38
N LEU A 35 -0.84 3.29 10.71
CA LEU A 35 0.24 2.50 10.09
C LEU A 35 1.59 3.12 10.44
N VAL A 36 2.56 2.27 10.76
CA VAL A 36 4.00 2.61 10.76
C VAL A 36 4.60 2.01 9.50
N LEU A 37 5.11 2.88 8.63
CA LEU A 37 5.61 2.51 7.31
C LEU A 37 7.12 2.72 7.23
N TYR A 38 7.82 1.76 6.62
CA TYR A 38 9.20 1.91 6.20
C TYR A 38 9.26 2.04 4.67
N VAL A 39 9.73 3.18 4.18
CA VAL A 39 9.86 3.45 2.74
C VAL A 39 11.27 3.13 2.29
N ASP A 40 11.43 2.04 1.54
CA ASP A 40 12.74 1.59 1.05
C ASP A 40 12.99 2.11 -0.37
N VAL A 41 13.50 3.34 -0.48
CA VAL A 41 13.85 3.95 -1.77
C VAL A 41 15.00 3.18 -2.44
N ALA A 42 15.98 2.71 -1.66
CA ALA A 42 17.13 1.98 -2.18
C ALA A 42 16.72 0.64 -2.84
N ARG A 43 15.73 -0.07 -2.29
CA ARG A 43 15.14 -1.25 -2.91
C ARG A 43 14.45 -0.93 -4.23
N ALA A 44 13.74 0.19 -4.31
CA ALA A 44 13.10 0.63 -5.56
C ALA A 44 14.12 1.02 -6.64
N ASP A 45 15.21 1.70 -6.27
CA ASP A 45 16.26 2.13 -7.19
C ASP A 45 17.06 0.97 -7.79
N LYS A 46 17.19 -0.13 -7.05
CA LYS A 46 17.81 -1.38 -7.54
C LYS A 46 16.95 -2.12 -8.57
N TRP A 47 15.65 -1.82 -8.68
CA TRP A 47 14.78 -2.51 -9.63
C TRP A 47 15.05 -2.07 -11.06
N SER A 48 15.26 -3.04 -11.95
CA SER A 48 15.22 -2.81 -13.39
C SER A 48 13.85 -2.28 -13.83
N ALA A 49 13.77 -1.62 -14.99
CA ALA A 49 12.49 -1.17 -15.57
C ALA A 49 11.48 -2.32 -15.65
N ARG A 50 11.92 -3.52 -16.08
CA ARG A 50 11.08 -4.72 -16.10
C ARG A 50 10.53 -5.09 -14.72
N GLN A 51 11.35 -5.03 -13.68
CA GLN A 51 10.94 -5.36 -12.32
C GLN A 51 9.95 -4.34 -11.78
N VAL A 52 10.16 -3.04 -12.02
CA VAL A 52 9.20 -1.99 -11.67
C VAL A 52 7.83 -2.25 -12.30
N LEU A 53 7.80 -2.56 -13.61
CA LEU A 53 6.56 -2.84 -14.31
C LEU A 53 5.85 -4.09 -13.74
N LEU A 54 6.61 -5.15 -13.43
CA LEU A 54 6.04 -6.35 -12.78
C LEU A 54 5.45 -6.02 -11.41
N GLN A 55 6.14 -5.23 -10.59
CA GLN A 55 5.65 -4.79 -9.29
C GLN A 55 4.37 -3.97 -9.42
N TYR A 56 4.36 -3.00 -10.34
CA TYR A 56 3.19 -2.17 -10.62
C TYR A 56 1.97 -3.02 -11.03
N THR A 57 2.18 -4.02 -11.90
CA THR A 57 1.10 -4.90 -12.38
C THR A 57 0.49 -5.83 -11.33
N LYS A 58 1.09 -5.97 -10.15
CA LYS A 58 0.47 -6.74 -9.05
C LYS A 58 -0.79 -6.07 -8.52
N VAL A 59 -0.90 -4.75 -8.67
CA VAL A 59 -1.98 -3.93 -8.06
C VAL A 59 -2.77 -3.17 -9.11
N PHE A 60 -2.10 -2.66 -10.14
CA PHE A 60 -2.69 -1.80 -11.16
C PHE A 60 -2.74 -2.52 -12.50
N ASP A 61 -3.74 -2.19 -13.31
CA ASP A 61 -3.72 -2.66 -14.69
C ASP A 61 -2.65 -1.92 -15.50
N ALA A 62 -1.97 -2.66 -16.37
CA ALA A 62 -0.95 -2.11 -17.25
C ALA A 62 -1.52 -1.82 -18.64
N GLU A 63 -1.01 -0.74 -19.23
CA GLU A 63 -1.28 -0.38 -20.61
C GLU A 63 -0.79 -1.48 -21.58
N PRO A 64 -1.41 -1.63 -22.77
CA PRO A 64 -1.07 -2.69 -23.72
C PRO A 64 0.43 -2.74 -24.08
N LEU A 65 1.09 -1.59 -24.16
CA LEU A 65 2.51 -1.52 -24.52
C LEU A 65 3.41 -2.05 -23.41
N VAL A 66 3.08 -1.78 -22.14
CA VAL A 66 3.75 -2.38 -20.97
C VAL A 66 3.57 -3.91 -20.97
N LYS A 67 2.35 -4.40 -21.25
CA LYS A 67 2.07 -5.84 -21.38
C LYS A 67 2.89 -6.49 -22.50
N LYS A 68 3.07 -5.81 -23.64
CA LYS A 68 3.96 -6.25 -24.73
C LYS A 68 5.42 -6.28 -24.27
N TYR A 69 5.90 -5.25 -23.59
CA TYR A 69 7.28 -5.17 -23.09
C TYR A 69 7.62 -6.26 -22.07
N LEU A 70 6.66 -6.65 -21.23
CA LEU A 70 6.84 -7.72 -20.22
C LEU A 70 6.89 -9.12 -20.85
N SER A 71 6.31 -9.30 -22.04
CA SER A 71 6.33 -10.55 -22.79
C SER A 71 7.62 -10.68 -23.61
N SER A 72 8.41 -11.73 -23.36
CA SER A 72 9.68 -11.96 -24.05
C SER A 72 9.54 -12.08 -25.58
N GLN A 73 8.46 -12.72 -26.05
CA GLN A 73 8.17 -12.84 -27.48
C GLN A 73 7.75 -11.50 -28.10
N LYS A 74 6.82 -10.79 -27.45
CA LYS A 74 6.26 -9.53 -28.01
C LYS A 74 7.21 -8.35 -27.87
N ARG A 75 8.09 -8.36 -26.87
CA ARG A 75 9.11 -7.31 -26.68
C ARG A 75 10.03 -7.16 -27.89
N ARG A 76 10.35 -8.25 -28.59
CA ARG A 76 11.18 -8.22 -29.81
C ARG A 76 10.52 -7.49 -30.98
N LEU A 77 9.21 -7.28 -30.91
CA LEU A 77 8.43 -6.59 -31.93
C LEU A 77 8.28 -5.09 -31.64
N LEU A 78 8.80 -4.62 -30.50
CA LEU A 78 8.75 -3.20 -30.15
C LEU A 78 9.83 -2.43 -30.88
N SER A 79 9.45 -1.29 -31.42
CA SER A 79 10.40 -0.28 -31.90
C SER A 79 11.21 0.32 -30.74
N GLU A 80 12.33 0.95 -31.07
CA GLU A 80 13.17 1.65 -30.09
C GLU A 80 12.39 2.76 -29.37
N ALA A 81 11.54 3.51 -30.10
CA ALA A 81 10.69 4.54 -29.52
C ALA A 81 9.67 3.98 -28.51
N GLU A 82 9.06 2.83 -28.81
CA GLU A 82 8.15 2.15 -27.87
C GLU A 82 8.87 1.63 -26.62
N ILE A 83 10.08 1.09 -26.79
CA ILE A 83 10.93 0.67 -25.67
C ILE A 83 11.24 1.86 -24.77
N HIS A 84 11.69 2.98 -25.36
CA HIS A 84 12.01 4.19 -24.63
C HIS A 84 10.80 4.76 -23.87
N TYR A 85 9.62 4.78 -24.50
CA TYR A 85 8.38 5.18 -23.84
C TYR A 85 8.06 4.31 -22.62
N VAL A 86 8.18 2.98 -22.74
CA VAL A 86 7.89 2.06 -21.64
C VAL A 86 8.90 2.22 -20.50
N GLU A 87 10.16 2.46 -20.80
CA GLU A 87 11.20 2.69 -19.79
C GLU A 87 10.98 4.02 -19.06
N ALA A 88 10.60 5.09 -19.75
CA ALA A 88 10.18 6.34 -19.12
C ALA A 88 8.94 6.14 -18.22
N LYS A 89 7.99 5.29 -18.63
CA LYS A 89 6.85 4.91 -17.77
C LYS A 89 7.27 4.10 -16.55
N ALA A 90 8.27 3.22 -16.68
CA ALA A 90 8.81 2.50 -15.54
C ALA A 90 9.41 3.47 -14.50
N GLU A 91 10.11 4.52 -14.92
CA GLU A 91 10.60 5.56 -14.00
C GLU A 91 9.46 6.27 -13.25
N GLU A 92 8.37 6.58 -13.94
CA GLU A 92 7.17 7.15 -13.31
C GLU A 92 6.58 6.18 -12.27
N TYR A 93 6.44 4.90 -12.61
CA TYR A 93 5.88 3.89 -11.72
C TYR A 93 6.78 3.60 -10.52
N ARG A 94 8.11 3.66 -10.67
CA ARG A 94 9.04 3.50 -9.55
C ARG A 94 8.76 4.53 -8.46
N LYS A 95 8.62 5.81 -8.86
CA LYS A 95 8.28 6.91 -7.93
C LYS A 95 6.96 6.69 -7.21
N ARG A 96 5.97 6.07 -7.87
CA ARG A 96 4.69 5.72 -7.27
C ARG A 96 4.83 4.58 -6.25
N LEU A 97 5.65 3.57 -6.55
CA LEU A 97 5.81 2.37 -5.74
C LEU A 97 6.56 2.57 -4.42
N TYR A 98 7.24 3.71 -4.21
CA TYR A 98 7.75 4.11 -2.90
C TYR A 98 7.02 5.33 -2.30
N SER A 99 5.94 5.79 -2.93
CA SER A 99 5.19 6.96 -2.44
C SER A 99 4.13 6.57 -1.41
N ILE A 100 4.24 7.14 -0.21
CA ILE A 100 3.22 6.99 0.86
C ILE A 100 1.84 7.41 0.35
N SER A 101 1.73 8.51 -0.40
CA SER A 101 0.45 8.98 -0.94
C SER A 101 -0.20 7.97 -1.89
N TRP A 102 0.59 7.31 -2.75
CA TRP A 102 0.08 6.26 -3.64
C TRP A 102 -0.28 5.00 -2.88
N PHE A 103 0.49 4.63 -1.85
CA PHE A 103 0.18 3.52 -0.98
C PHE A 103 -1.15 3.73 -0.24
N MET A 104 -1.30 4.88 0.43
CA MET A 104 -2.53 5.25 1.14
C MET A 104 -3.74 5.37 0.20
N LYS A 105 -3.58 5.96 -0.99
CA LYS A 105 -4.64 5.98 -2.01
C LYS A 105 -5.08 4.57 -2.40
N SER A 106 -4.10 3.67 -2.54
CA SER A 106 -4.32 2.28 -2.94
C SER A 106 -4.96 1.45 -1.84
N ILE A 107 -4.86 1.83 -0.58
CA ILE A 107 -5.65 1.27 0.53
C ILE A 107 -7.06 1.86 0.51
N ASN A 108 -7.15 3.20 0.51
CA ASN A 108 -8.39 3.90 0.84
C ASN A 108 -9.47 3.84 -0.23
N GLU A 109 -9.13 3.90 -1.52
CA GLU A 109 -10.15 3.94 -2.59
C GLU A 109 -10.94 2.63 -2.72
N PRO A 110 -10.30 1.44 -2.77
CA PRO A 110 -11.03 0.19 -2.85
C PRO A 110 -11.86 -0.09 -1.60
N LEU A 111 -11.33 0.23 -0.41
CA LEU A 111 -12.04 -0.01 0.84
C LEU A 111 -13.25 0.92 1.00
N ALA A 112 -13.12 2.19 0.61
CA ALA A 112 -14.27 3.09 0.57
C ALA A 112 -15.37 2.60 -0.39
N ARG A 113 -14.99 2.06 -1.54
CA ARG A 113 -15.94 1.49 -2.50
C ARG A 113 -16.63 0.24 -1.98
N LEU A 114 -15.87 -0.65 -1.33
CA LEU A 114 -16.41 -1.86 -0.72
C LEU A 114 -17.39 -1.52 0.41
N ALA A 115 -17.00 -0.63 1.33
CA ALA A 115 -17.85 -0.21 2.43
C ALA A 115 -19.15 0.45 1.94
N ASN A 116 -19.05 1.40 1.01
CA ASN A 116 -20.24 2.04 0.43
C ASN A 116 -21.16 1.03 -0.28
N ALA A 117 -20.58 0.01 -0.93
CA ALA A 117 -21.36 -1.04 -1.59
C ALA A 117 -22.06 -1.96 -0.58
N GLU A 118 -21.38 -2.32 0.52
CA GLU A 118 -21.93 -3.11 1.64
C GLU A 118 -23.08 -2.37 2.32
N ASP A 119 -22.94 -1.07 2.54
CA ASP A 119 -23.95 -0.22 3.18
C ASP A 119 -25.01 0.32 2.20
N HIS A 120 -24.95 -0.09 0.92
CA HIS A 120 -25.83 0.39 -0.16
C HIS A 120 -25.93 1.92 -0.26
N CYS A 121 -24.85 2.63 0.09
CA CYS A 121 -24.81 4.07 0.11
C CYS A 121 -23.84 4.62 -0.95
N LYS A 122 -23.91 5.94 -1.16
CA LYS A 122 -22.99 6.68 -2.04
C LYS A 122 -22.45 7.87 -1.27
N GLY A 123 -21.23 8.27 -1.60
CA GLY A 123 -20.62 9.46 -1.04
C GLY A 123 -19.26 9.18 -0.44
N ARG A 124 -18.84 10.08 0.43
CA ARG A 124 -17.50 10.10 1.01
C ARG A 124 -17.45 9.17 2.22
N PHE A 125 -16.64 8.11 2.12
CA PHE A 125 -16.39 7.20 3.25
C PHE A 125 -15.40 7.80 4.26
N TRP A 126 -14.30 8.39 3.78
CA TRP A 126 -13.22 8.92 4.62
C TRP A 126 -13.40 10.40 4.96
N GLU A 127 -13.34 10.77 6.25
CA GLU A 127 -13.50 12.16 6.73
C GLU A 127 -12.47 13.16 6.18
N GLY A 128 -11.26 12.70 5.84
CA GLY A 128 -10.12 13.58 5.62
C GLY A 128 -9.05 13.04 4.66
N ARG A 129 -8.01 13.85 4.45
CA ARG A 129 -6.71 13.34 3.99
C ARG A 129 -6.03 12.62 5.16
N PHE A 130 -5.17 11.65 4.85
CA PHE A 130 -4.34 11.03 5.89
C PHE A 130 -3.38 12.06 6.48
N LYS A 131 -2.99 11.86 7.74
CA LYS A 131 -1.90 12.58 8.41
C LYS A 131 -0.66 11.71 8.35
N ALA A 132 0.50 12.32 8.12
CA ALA A 132 1.79 11.63 8.13
C ALA A 132 2.80 12.44 8.93
N GLN A 133 3.54 11.75 9.78
CA GLN A 133 4.62 12.29 10.61
C GLN A 133 5.88 11.45 10.35
N ALA A 134 7.00 12.10 10.04
CA ALA A 134 8.28 11.41 9.89
C ALA A 134 8.83 11.03 11.27
N LEU A 135 9.28 9.79 11.41
CA LEU A 135 9.98 9.28 12.59
C LEU A 135 11.47 9.25 12.25
N LEU A 136 12.26 10.07 12.94
CA LEU A 136 13.66 10.34 12.57
C LEU A 136 14.68 9.67 13.49
N ASP A 137 14.23 9.07 14.59
CA ASP A 137 15.08 8.36 15.54
C ASP A 137 14.47 7.02 15.97
N GLU A 138 15.33 6.12 16.43
CA GLU A 138 14.97 4.74 16.78
C GLU A 138 14.03 4.67 17.99
N GLN A 139 14.17 5.61 18.94
CA GLN A 139 13.26 5.70 20.09
C GLN A 139 11.85 6.12 19.67
N ALA A 140 11.71 7.07 18.74
CA ALA A 140 10.46 7.49 18.15
C ALA A 140 9.84 6.36 17.34
N LEU A 141 10.64 5.57 16.61
CA LEU A 141 10.16 4.38 15.90
C LEU A 141 9.59 3.33 16.86
N LEU A 142 10.38 2.91 17.86
CA LEU A 142 9.97 1.90 18.84
C LEU A 142 8.75 2.37 19.66
N THR A 143 8.74 3.64 20.05
CA THR A 143 7.61 4.25 20.76
C THR A 143 6.37 4.28 19.87
N CYS A 144 6.49 4.63 18.59
CA CYS A 144 5.36 4.62 17.66
C CYS A 144 4.85 3.22 17.33
N MET A 145 5.72 2.23 17.18
CA MET A 145 5.32 0.84 16.98
C MET A 145 4.52 0.34 18.19
N ALA A 146 5.08 0.47 19.40
CA ALA A 146 4.40 0.12 20.64
C ALA A 146 3.09 0.90 20.81
N TYR A 147 3.08 2.19 20.49
CA TYR A 147 1.88 3.02 20.56
C TYR A 147 0.78 2.55 19.60
N VAL A 148 1.15 2.20 18.36
CA VAL A 148 0.20 1.70 17.37
C VAL A 148 -0.38 0.37 17.81
N ASP A 149 0.45 -0.59 18.23
CA ASP A 149 -0.03 -1.88 18.72
C ASP A 149 -0.91 -1.77 19.97
N LEU A 150 -0.67 -0.76 20.81
CA LEU A 150 -1.49 -0.50 22.00
C LEU A 150 -2.79 0.26 21.70
N ASN A 151 -3.03 0.76 20.49
CA ASN A 151 -4.24 1.54 20.20
C ASN A 151 -5.55 0.75 20.38
N PRO A 152 -5.67 -0.51 19.94
CA PRO A 152 -6.87 -1.31 20.19
C PRO A 152 -7.14 -1.53 21.69
N LEU A 153 -6.10 -1.54 22.52
CA LEU A 153 -6.24 -1.60 23.99
C LEU A 153 -6.77 -0.28 24.54
N ARG A 154 -6.18 0.85 24.11
CA ARG A 154 -6.58 2.18 24.54
C ARG A 154 -8.02 2.51 24.11
N ALA A 155 -8.46 1.98 22.98
CA ALA A 155 -9.83 2.09 22.50
C ALA A 155 -10.82 1.13 23.21
N GLY A 156 -10.34 0.26 24.12
CA GLY A 156 -11.16 -0.72 24.83
C GLY A 156 -11.65 -1.87 23.96
N ILE A 157 -11.07 -2.07 22.77
CA ILE A 157 -11.45 -3.09 21.78
C ILE A 157 -10.82 -4.45 22.14
N ALA A 158 -9.64 -4.46 22.76
CA ALA A 158 -8.96 -5.67 23.23
C ALA A 158 -8.41 -5.48 24.65
N LYS A 159 -8.26 -6.58 25.41
CA LYS A 159 -7.75 -6.54 26.79
C LYS A 159 -6.21 -6.61 26.85
N THR A 160 -5.59 -7.28 25.89
CA THR A 160 -4.12 -7.33 25.68
C THR A 160 -3.79 -7.28 24.19
N PRO A 161 -2.62 -6.79 23.76
CA PRO A 161 -2.28 -6.68 22.33
C PRO A 161 -2.43 -8.02 21.60
N GLU A 162 -1.99 -9.10 22.25
CA GLU A 162 -2.04 -10.48 21.76
C GLU A 162 -3.47 -11.04 21.63
N THR A 163 -4.48 -10.34 22.16
CA THR A 163 -5.91 -10.71 22.03
C THR A 163 -6.62 -9.95 20.93
N SER A 164 -5.91 -9.10 20.18
CA SER A 164 -6.47 -8.36 19.05
C SER A 164 -6.04 -9.01 17.73
N ASP A 165 -7.00 -9.45 16.92
CA ASP A 165 -6.73 -9.92 15.55
C ASP A 165 -6.23 -8.80 14.60
N TYR A 166 -6.09 -7.57 15.10
CA TYR A 166 -5.90 -6.34 14.31
C TYR A 166 -4.74 -5.46 14.77
N THR A 167 -3.79 -6.05 15.51
CA THR A 167 -2.49 -5.48 15.84
C THR A 167 -1.37 -6.24 15.14
N SER A 168 -0.17 -5.68 15.12
CA SER A 168 1.03 -6.32 14.58
C SER A 168 1.68 -7.31 15.55
N ILE A 169 1.17 -7.37 16.78
CA ILE A 169 1.55 -8.29 17.86
C ILE A 169 0.65 -9.52 17.82
#